data_AF-A0A8J4LNJ4-F1
#
_entry.id   AF-A0A8J4LNJ4-F1
#
_cell.length_a   1.000
_cell.length_b   1.000
_cell.length_c   1.000
_cell.angle_alpha   90.00
_cell.angle_beta   90.00
_cell.angle_gamma   90.00
#
_symmetry.space_group_name_H-M   'P 1'
#
loop_
_entity.id
_entity.type
_entity.pdbx_description
1 polymer ?
#
loop_
_entity_poly.entity_id
_entity_poly.type
_entity_poly.pdbx_seq_one_letter_code
_entity_poly.pdbx_strand_id
1 'polypeptide(L)'
;MLVRRLLDNMEEHIAAHTRSSAAVAAAAPASQLYLFSGHDSSLMPLLAVLGQPARAWPPFASHLVFELWQRKAAATVPGDKKAPTAAAATMGRRGRVTAESELSGSRSGSGLGSGNHDTEFWVRVLYNGAPLVVPGLSNAAGWAPMGLLHQRVLLPYAYLPRSTPRFAPD
;
A
#
# COMPACT_ATOMS: atom_id res chain seq x y z
N MET A 1 -16.36 4.22 6.77
CA MET A 1 -16.41 2.95 7.54
C MET A 1 -15.63 1.83 6.84
N LEU A 2 -15.90 1.52 5.56
CA LEU A 2 -15.27 0.38 4.84
C LEU A 2 -13.75 0.53 4.64
N VAL A 3 -13.29 1.65 4.06
CA VAL A 3 -11.85 1.90 3.79
C VAL A 3 -11.00 1.79 5.06
N ARG A 4 -11.51 2.29 6.19
CA ARG A 4 -10.82 2.21 7.48
C ARG A 4 -10.67 0.76 7.96
N ARG A 5 -11.75 -0.04 7.92
CA ARG A 5 -11.70 -1.45 8.30
C ARG A 5 -10.75 -2.25 7.41
N LEU A 6 -10.75 -1.97 6.11
CA LEU A 6 -9.81 -2.59 5.18
C LEU A 6 -8.36 -2.31 5.58
N LEU A 7 -8.04 -1.04 5.87
CA LEU A 7 -6.71 -0.63 6.34
C LEU A 7 -6.34 -1.31 7.67
N ASP A 8 -7.23 -1.24 8.66
CA ASP A 8 -7.00 -1.83 9.98
C ASP A 8 -6.71 -3.34 9.86
N ASN A 9 -7.46 -4.06 9.03
CA ASN A 9 -7.25 -5.48 8.78
C ASN A 9 -5.88 -5.75 8.13
N MET A 10 -5.48 -4.95 7.13
CA MET A 10 -4.17 -5.11 6.49
C MET A 10 -3.02 -4.76 7.45
N GLU A 11 -3.15 -3.68 8.23
CA GLU A 11 -2.18 -3.29 9.25
C GLU A 11 -2.04 -4.36 10.34
N GLU A 12 -3.16 -4.94 10.80
CA GLU A 12 -3.16 -6.02 11.78
C GLU A 12 -2.42 -7.25 11.25
N HIS A 13 -2.65 -7.63 9.99
CA HIS A 13 -1.92 -8.73 9.35
C HIS A 13 -0.44 -8.46 9.22
N ILE A 14 -0.04 -7.25 8.81
CA ILE A 14 1.37 -6.86 8.72
C ILE A 14 2.02 -6.91 10.12
N ALA A 15 1.33 -6.39 11.14
CA ALA A 15 1.82 -6.38 12.51
C ALA A 15 1.91 -7.79 13.11
N ALA A 16 1.01 -8.69 12.74
CA ALA A 16 1.06 -10.10 13.13
C ALA A 16 2.23 -10.82 12.48
N HIS A 17 2.51 -10.57 11.19
CA HIS A 17 3.65 -11.16 10.48
C HIS A 17 5.01 -10.59 10.95
N THR A 18 5.04 -9.34 11.41
CA THR A 18 6.26 -8.69 11.91
C THR A 18 6.60 -9.12 13.35
N ARG A 19 5.61 -9.48 14.16
CA ARG A 19 5.85 -10.07 15.48
C ARG A 19 6.47 -11.46 15.31
N SER A 20 7.57 -11.72 16.02
CA SER A 20 8.24 -13.03 16.06
C SER A 20 7.22 -14.16 16.25
N SER A 21 7.36 -15.25 15.48
CA SER A 21 6.38 -16.35 15.41
C SER A 21 6.06 -16.98 16.77
N ALA A 22 6.97 -16.86 17.75
CA ALA A 22 6.77 -17.34 19.11
C ALA A 22 5.67 -16.57 19.89
N ALA A 23 5.47 -15.27 19.60
CA ALA A 23 4.42 -14.47 20.25
C ALA A 23 3.06 -14.60 19.56
N VAL A 24 3.05 -14.96 18.27
CA VAL A 24 1.82 -15.15 17.46
C VAL A 24 1.09 -16.43 17.85
N ALA A 25 1.81 -17.46 18.30
CA ALA A 25 1.22 -18.76 18.71
C ALA A 25 0.26 -18.66 19.91
N ALA A 26 0.33 -17.59 20.71
CA ALA A 26 -0.54 -17.38 21.88
C ALA A 26 -1.77 -16.50 21.59
N ALA A 27 -1.84 -15.86 20.42
CA ALA A 27 -2.96 -15.02 20.02
C ALA A 27 -3.93 -15.79 19.10
N ALA A 28 -5.22 -15.47 19.17
CA ALA A 28 -6.20 -16.03 18.23
C ALA A 28 -5.76 -15.74 16.78
N PRO A 29 -5.89 -16.70 15.85
CA PRO A 29 -5.42 -16.50 14.48
C PRO A 29 -6.19 -15.38 13.81
N ALA A 30 -5.47 -14.38 13.28
CA ALA A 30 -6.08 -13.29 12.51
C ALA A 30 -6.74 -13.85 11.23
N SER A 31 -7.98 -13.44 10.95
CA SER A 31 -8.74 -13.92 9.78
C SER A 31 -8.02 -13.62 8.47
N GLN A 32 -7.67 -14.64 7.68
CA GLN A 32 -6.95 -14.46 6.41
C GLN A 32 -7.80 -13.88 5.28
N LEU A 33 -9.13 -13.92 5.43
CA LEU A 33 -10.08 -13.43 4.43
C LEU A 33 -11.15 -12.56 5.12
N TYR A 34 -11.38 -11.38 4.56
CA TYR A 34 -12.46 -10.49 4.98
C TYR A 34 -13.40 -10.27 3.79
N LEU A 35 -14.68 -10.56 3.99
CA LEU A 35 -15.72 -10.34 3.00
C LEU A 35 -16.63 -9.19 3.46
N PHE A 36 -16.73 -8.16 2.62
CA PHE A 36 -17.64 -7.05 2.83
C PHE A 36 -18.70 -7.07 1.73
N SER A 37 -19.96 -7.26 2.11
CA SER A 37 -21.09 -7.05 1.20
C SER A 37 -21.36 -5.55 1.07
N GLY A 38 -21.76 -5.12 -0.13
CA GLY A 38 -22.07 -3.73 -0.42
C GLY A 38 -22.91 -3.63 -1.68
N HIS A 39 -23.28 -2.39 -1.99
CA HIS A 39 -24.03 -2.06 -3.19
C HIS A 39 -23.10 -1.44 -4.24
N ASP A 40 -23.62 -1.25 -5.45
CA ASP A 40 -23.04 -0.38 -6.47
C ASP A 40 -22.61 0.99 -5.93
N SER A 41 -23.44 1.61 -5.08
CA SER A 41 -23.14 2.86 -4.35
C SER A 41 -21.96 2.75 -3.37
N SER A 42 -21.52 1.54 -3.02
CA SER A 42 -20.30 1.29 -2.24
C SER A 42 -19.08 1.07 -3.14
N LEU A 43 -19.26 0.33 -4.25
CA LEU A 43 -18.18 0.02 -5.19
C LEU A 43 -17.75 1.23 -6.03
N MET A 44 -18.69 2.03 -6.53
CA MET A 44 -18.36 3.15 -7.41
C MET A 44 -17.46 4.20 -6.75
N PRO A 45 -17.70 4.63 -5.50
CA PRO A 45 -16.78 5.55 -4.82
C PRO A 45 -15.39 4.94 -4.58
N LEU A 46 -15.31 3.64 -4.28
CA LEU A 46 -14.01 2.95 -4.12
C LEU A 46 -13.22 2.91 -5.43
N LEU A 47 -13.89 2.59 -6.53
CA LEU A 47 -13.28 2.61 -7.86
C LEU A 47 -12.78 4.02 -8.20
N ALA A 48 -13.56 5.06 -7.89
CA ALA A 48 -13.14 6.44 -8.11
C ALA A 48 -11.88 6.80 -7.29
N VAL A 49 -11.80 6.40 -6.02
CA VAL A 49 -10.61 6.59 -5.16
C VAL A 49 -9.39 5.86 -5.72
N LEU A 50 -9.59 4.68 -6.32
CA LEU A 50 -8.53 3.92 -6.99
C LEU A 50 -8.15 4.46 -8.38
N GLY A 51 -8.68 5.64 -8.75
CA GLY A 51 -8.39 6.29 -10.04
C GLY A 51 -9.17 5.72 -11.22
N GLN A 52 -10.22 4.94 -10.95
CA GLN A 52 -11.12 4.35 -11.94
C GLN A 52 -12.53 4.93 -11.79
N PRO A 53 -12.77 6.21 -12.16
CA PRO A 53 -14.10 6.80 -12.07
C PRO A 53 -15.09 5.96 -12.88
N ALA A 54 -16.20 5.59 -12.23
CA ALA A 54 -17.20 4.71 -12.81
C ALA A 54 -17.79 5.35 -14.09
N ARG A 55 -17.51 4.74 -15.24
CA ARG A 55 -18.09 5.14 -16.54
C ARG A 55 -19.49 4.55 -16.75
N ALA A 56 -19.78 3.48 -16.03
CA ALA A 56 -21.04 2.77 -16.01
C ALA A 56 -21.26 2.16 -14.63
N TRP A 57 -22.49 1.77 -14.33
CA TRP A 57 -22.82 1.02 -13.13
C TRP A 57 -22.08 -0.33 -13.11
N PRO A 58 -21.54 -0.76 -11.95
CA PRO A 58 -20.97 -2.10 -11.82
C PRO A 58 -22.00 -3.17 -12.21
N PRO A 59 -21.64 -4.18 -13.02
CA PRO A 59 -22.50 -5.33 -13.28
C PRO A 59 -22.94 -6.06 -11.99
N PHE A 60 -23.99 -6.86 -12.09
CA PHE A 60 -24.40 -7.74 -10.99
C PHE A 60 -23.26 -8.63 -10.51
N ALA A 61 -23.18 -8.82 -9.19
CA ALA A 61 -22.12 -9.57 -8.51
C ALA A 61 -20.69 -9.06 -8.80
N SER A 62 -20.55 -7.77 -9.16
CA SER A 62 -19.24 -7.14 -9.23
C SER A 62 -18.56 -7.17 -7.88
N HIS A 63 -17.24 -7.36 -7.90
CA HIS A 63 -16.45 -7.47 -6.68
C HIS A 63 -15.08 -6.83 -6.90
N LEU A 64 -14.51 -6.37 -5.79
CA LEU A 64 -13.20 -5.76 -5.73
C LEU A 64 -12.39 -6.52 -4.69
N VAL A 65 -11.25 -7.06 -5.12
CA VAL A 65 -10.36 -7.86 -4.26
C VAL A 65 -9.09 -7.08 -4.01
N PHE A 66 -8.71 -7.01 -2.73
CA PHE A 66 -7.39 -6.56 -2.33
C PHE A 66 -6.62 -7.76 -1.81
N GLU A 67 -5.57 -8.14 -2.53
CA GLU A 67 -4.67 -9.21 -2.11
C GLU A 67 -3.45 -8.59 -1.42
N LEU A 68 -3.14 -9.02 -0.21
CA LEU A 68 -1.93 -8.63 0.50
C LEU A 68 -0.88 -9.73 0.37
N TRP A 69 0.31 -9.35 -0.07
CA TRP A 69 1.41 -10.27 -0.33
C TRP A 69 2.69 -9.81 0.39
N GLN A 70 3.48 -10.77 0.85
CA GLN A 70 4.81 -10.54 1.41
C GLN A 70 5.86 -11.03 0.43
N ARG A 71 6.84 -10.19 0.09
CA ARG A 71 7.97 -10.60 -0.73
C ARG A 71 8.90 -11.46 0.12
N LYS A 72 9.15 -12.69 -0.30
CA LYS A 72 10.16 -13.55 0.33
C LYS A 72 11.51 -12.83 0.29
N ALA A 73 12.11 -12.55 1.45
CA ALA A 73 13.48 -12.06 1.51
C ALA A 73 14.37 -13.05 0.74
N ALA A 74 15.13 -12.55 -0.23
CA ALA A 74 16.12 -13.37 -0.91
C ALA A 74 17.01 -13.96 0.17
N ALA A 75 17.00 -15.28 0.34
CA ALA A 75 17.84 -15.95 1.32
C ALA A 75 19.28 -15.54 1.00
N THR A 76 19.86 -14.69 1.84
CA THR A 76 21.25 -14.32 1.74
C THR A 76 22.03 -15.60 1.92
N VAL A 77 22.53 -16.16 0.82
CA VAL A 77 23.52 -17.24 0.87
C VAL A 77 24.68 -16.67 1.69
N PRO A 78 25.06 -17.28 2.84
CA PRO A 78 26.16 -16.78 3.64
C PRO A 78 27.46 -17.03 2.88
N GLY A 79 27.91 -16.09 2.04
CA GLY A 79 29.10 -16.29 1.21
C GLY A 79 29.61 -15.05 0.49
N ASP A 80 28.76 -14.22 -0.12
CA ASP A 80 29.24 -13.17 -1.02
C ASP A 80 29.30 -11.80 -0.34
N LYS A 81 30.34 -11.57 0.47
CA LYS A 81 30.82 -10.21 0.75
C LYS A 81 31.57 -9.67 -0.47
N LYS A 82 30.85 -9.10 -1.44
CA LYS A 82 31.43 -8.08 -2.34
C LYS A 82 30.57 -6.84 -2.34
N ALA A 83 31.16 -5.77 -1.82
CA ALA A 83 30.59 -4.44 -1.69
C ALA A 83 30.08 -3.88 -3.05
N PRO A 84 29.11 -2.95 -3.03
CA PRO A 84 28.68 -2.24 -4.22
C PRO A 84 29.76 -1.22 -4.63
N THR A 85 30.55 -1.54 -5.63
CA THR A 85 31.48 -0.60 -6.27
C THR A 85 30.73 0.18 -7.36
N ALA A 86 30.61 1.49 -7.12
CA ALA A 86 30.38 2.59 -8.04
C ALA A 86 29.99 2.27 -9.52
N ALA A 87 28.78 2.66 -9.89
CA ALA A 87 28.43 2.97 -11.28
C ALA A 87 27.65 4.29 -11.34
N ALA A 88 28.31 5.36 -10.91
CA ALA A 88 27.98 6.73 -11.29
C ALA A 88 29.19 7.30 -12.03
N ALA A 89 29.14 7.29 -13.36
CA ALA A 89 29.60 8.35 -14.27
C ALA A 89 29.93 7.80 -15.67
N THR A 90 29.58 8.62 -16.66
CA THR A 90 30.20 8.73 -18.00
C THR A 90 29.43 8.10 -19.17
N MET A 91 28.46 8.84 -19.72
CA MET A 91 28.60 9.45 -21.06
C MET A 91 27.34 10.25 -21.45
N GLY A 92 27.52 11.51 -21.84
CA GLY A 92 26.45 12.31 -22.44
C GLY A 92 26.55 13.82 -22.21
N ARG A 93 27.72 14.41 -22.45
CA ARG A 93 27.94 15.87 -22.41
C ARG A 93 27.51 16.48 -23.75
N ARG A 94 26.53 17.40 -23.74
CA ARG A 94 26.53 18.72 -24.44
C ARG A 94 25.12 19.32 -24.53
N GLY A 95 24.96 20.56 -24.06
CA GLY A 95 23.76 21.37 -24.32
C GLY A 95 23.49 22.46 -23.28
N ARG A 96 24.28 23.54 -23.34
CA ARG A 96 24.12 24.83 -22.62
C ARG A 96 22.98 25.63 -23.27
N VAL A 97 22.05 26.25 -22.52
CA VAL A 97 21.80 27.74 -22.37
C VAL A 97 20.72 28.05 -21.29
N THR A 98 21.04 29.00 -20.39
CA THR A 98 20.27 30.02 -19.61
C THR A 98 18.78 29.85 -19.22
N ALA A 99 18.48 30.00 -17.92
CA ALA A 99 17.81 31.20 -17.34
C ALA A 99 17.60 31.03 -15.82
N GLU A 100 17.78 32.11 -15.07
CA GLU A 100 17.73 32.22 -13.60
C GLU A 100 16.30 32.48 -13.08
N SER A 101 16.04 32.08 -11.83
CA SER A 101 15.41 32.90 -10.76
C SER A 101 14.54 32.05 -9.79
N GLU A 102 15.18 31.71 -8.67
CA GLU A 102 14.74 31.85 -7.28
C GLU A 102 13.26 31.65 -6.86
N LEU A 103 13.01 30.68 -5.96
CA LEU A 103 12.66 30.85 -4.53
C LEU A 103 12.16 29.48 -3.99
N SER A 104 12.97 28.80 -3.18
CA SER A 104 12.82 28.75 -1.72
C SER A 104 11.42 28.35 -1.23
N GLY A 105 11.29 27.09 -0.79
CA GLY A 105 10.07 26.56 -0.22
C GLY A 105 10.16 25.09 0.17
N SER A 106 11.28 24.68 0.77
CA SER A 106 11.43 23.36 1.38
C SER A 106 10.46 23.23 2.55
N ARG A 107 9.42 22.40 2.38
CA ARG A 107 8.70 21.80 3.51
C ARG A 107 8.78 20.29 3.39
N SER A 108 9.86 19.79 3.98
CA SER A 108 9.97 18.45 4.51
C SER A 108 8.74 18.14 5.36
N GLY A 109 7.79 17.41 4.78
CA GLY A 109 6.70 16.79 5.52
C GLY A 109 7.24 15.56 6.21
N SER A 110 7.84 15.74 7.38
CA SER A 110 8.14 14.68 8.32
C SER A 110 6.82 14.09 8.84
N GLY A 111 6.30 13.09 8.13
CA GLY A 111 5.20 12.23 8.55
C GLY A 111 5.77 10.88 8.97
N LEU A 112 5.71 10.62 10.27
CA LEU A 112 6.22 9.43 10.95
C LEU A 112 5.70 8.11 10.36
N GLY A 113 6.60 7.14 10.18
CA GLY A 113 6.23 5.75 9.89
C GLY A 113 7.09 4.99 8.87
N SER A 114 8.27 5.47 8.46
CA SER A 114 9.14 4.71 7.54
C SER A 114 9.93 3.63 8.28
N GLY A 115 9.23 2.56 8.68
CA GLY A 115 9.87 1.29 8.96
C GLY A 115 10.19 0.60 7.64
N ASN A 116 11.38 0.00 7.53
CA ASN A 116 11.86 -0.73 6.35
C ASN A 116 10.90 -1.83 5.83
N HIS A 117 9.89 -2.20 6.62
CA HIS A 117 8.84 -3.19 6.37
C HIS A 117 7.86 -2.82 5.25
N ASP A 118 7.69 -1.53 4.94
CA ASP A 118 6.75 -1.09 3.89
C ASP A 118 7.15 -1.57 2.48
N THR A 119 8.42 -1.93 2.29
CA THR A 119 8.92 -2.47 1.02
C THR A 119 8.74 -3.98 0.86
N GLU A 120 8.42 -4.67 1.97
CA GLU A 120 8.23 -6.11 2.00
C GLU A 120 6.80 -6.51 1.60
N PHE A 121 5.82 -5.65 1.92
CA PHE A 121 4.41 -5.91 1.64
C PHE A 121 3.92 -5.20 0.38
N TRP A 122 3.20 -5.97 -0.43
CA TRP A 122 2.65 -5.55 -1.71
C TRP A 122 1.16 -5.83 -1.73
N VAL A 123 0.42 -4.95 -2.39
CA VAL A 123 -1.01 -5.13 -2.61
C VAL A 123 -1.28 -5.27 -4.10
N ARG A 124 -2.14 -6.23 -4.44
CA ARG A 124 -2.75 -6.32 -5.76
C ARG A 124 -4.22 -6.00 -5.67
N VAL A 125 -4.70 -5.14 -6.56
CA VAL A 125 -6.12 -4.80 -6.63
C VAL A 125 -6.73 -5.44 -7.88
N LEU A 126 -7.82 -6.17 -7.70
CA LEU A 126 -8.59 -6.77 -8.80
C LEU A 126 -10.01 -6.20 -8.82
N TYR A 127 -10.53 -5.95 -10.01
CA TYR A 127 -11.94 -5.65 -10.23
C TYR A 127 -12.52 -6.67 -11.21
N ASN A 128 -13.52 -7.44 -10.77
CA ASN A 128 -14.11 -8.52 -11.54
C ASN A 128 -13.07 -9.51 -12.10
N GLY A 129 -12.07 -9.86 -11.28
CA GLY A 129 -10.97 -10.76 -11.64
C GLY A 129 -9.85 -10.13 -12.49
N ALA A 130 -10.05 -8.93 -13.04
CA ALA A 130 -9.03 -8.24 -13.83
C ALA A 130 -8.15 -7.33 -12.95
N PRO A 131 -6.84 -7.26 -13.19
CA PRO A 131 -5.98 -6.31 -12.49
C PRO A 131 -6.42 -4.87 -12.69
N LEU A 132 -6.59 -4.15 -11.58
CA LEU A 132 -6.92 -2.75 -11.57
C LEU A 132 -5.63 -1.92 -11.46
N VAL A 133 -5.40 -1.08 -12.46
CA VAL A 133 -4.26 -0.15 -12.45
C VAL A 133 -4.64 1.10 -11.68
N VAL A 134 -3.91 1.38 -10.60
CA VAL A 134 -3.99 2.64 -9.84
C VAL A 134 -2.98 3.63 -10.42
N PRO A 135 -3.43 4.72 -11.06
CA PRO A 135 -2.55 5.65 -11.74
C PRO A 135 -1.45 6.21 -10.83
N GLY A 136 -0.20 6.19 -11.30
CA GLY A 136 0.96 6.72 -10.57
C GLY A 136 1.38 5.91 -9.34
N LEU A 137 0.76 4.75 -9.11
CA LEU A 137 1.04 3.89 -7.96
C LEU A 137 1.33 2.44 -8.35
N SER A 138 0.44 1.83 -9.14
CA SER A 138 0.56 0.40 -9.47
C SER A 138 1.21 0.18 -10.84
N ASN A 139 1.80 -0.99 -11.03
CA ASN A 139 2.22 -1.44 -12.36
C ASN A 139 1.03 -1.94 -13.21
N ALA A 140 1.31 -2.34 -14.45
CA ALA A 140 0.31 -2.85 -15.40
C ALA A 140 -0.41 -4.13 -14.94
N ALA A 141 0.17 -4.87 -13.99
CA ALA A 141 -0.41 -6.07 -13.40
C ALA A 141 -1.18 -5.79 -12.09
N GLY A 142 -1.40 -4.50 -11.75
CA GLY A 142 -2.18 -4.06 -10.61
C GLY A 142 -1.46 -4.13 -9.26
N TRP A 143 -0.13 -4.31 -9.27
CA TRP A 143 0.68 -4.39 -8.04
C TRP A 143 1.17 -3.02 -7.60
N ALA A 144 1.02 -2.73 -6.31
CA ALA A 144 1.51 -1.52 -5.65
C ALA A 144 2.17 -1.86 -4.30
N PRO A 145 3.22 -1.12 -3.89
CA PRO A 145 3.72 -1.21 -2.51
C PRO A 145 2.65 -0.80 -1.51
N MET A 146 2.49 -1.57 -0.43
CA MET A 146 1.43 -1.32 0.56
C MET A 146 1.57 0.06 1.22
N GLY A 147 2.79 0.45 1.61
CA GLY A 147 3.03 1.77 2.22
C GLY A 147 2.60 2.93 1.32
N LEU A 148 2.85 2.83 0.01
CA LEU A 148 2.44 3.86 -0.94
C LEU A 148 0.93 3.87 -1.18
N LEU A 149 0.28 2.71 -1.28
CA LEU A 149 -1.17 2.60 -1.39
C LEU A 149 -1.85 3.21 -0.16
N HIS A 150 -1.35 2.88 1.02
CA HIS A 150 -1.84 3.42 2.28
C HIS A 150 -1.73 4.95 2.29
N GLN A 151 -0.52 5.49 2.09
CA GLN A 151 -0.27 6.93 2.24
C GLN A 151 -0.99 7.78 1.18
N ARG A 152 -0.99 7.34 -0.08
CA ARG A 152 -1.46 8.16 -1.21
C ARG A 152 -2.92 7.97 -1.56
N VAL A 153 -3.47 6.78 -1.30
CA VAL A 153 -4.81 6.43 -1.77
C VAL A 153 -5.77 6.22 -0.62
N LEU A 154 -5.41 5.49 0.43
CA LEU A 154 -6.40 5.09 1.43
C LEU A 154 -6.49 6.08 2.61
N LEU A 155 -5.36 6.57 3.11
CA LEU A 155 -5.30 7.49 4.25
C LEU A 155 -6.08 8.80 4.03
N PRO A 156 -6.05 9.45 2.84
CA PRO A 156 -6.83 10.66 2.60
C PRO A 156 -8.35 10.49 2.76
N TYR A 157 -8.86 9.26 2.66
CA TYR A 157 -10.29 8.94 2.80
C TYR A 157 -10.61 8.20 4.11
N ALA A 158 -9.60 7.98 4.97
CA ALA A 158 -9.76 7.43 6.30
C ALA A 158 -10.13 8.52 7.31
N TYR A 159 -11.21 9.26 7.05
CA TYR A 159 -11.71 10.34 7.91
C TYR A 159 -12.39 9.79 9.18
N LEU A 160 -11.65 9.21 10.12
CA LEU A 160 -12.02 9.11 11.54
C LEU A 160 -10.75 8.95 12.39
N PRO A 161 -10.69 9.56 13.60
CA PRO A 161 -9.62 9.24 14.55
C PRO A 161 -9.64 7.74 14.88
N ARG A 162 -8.45 7.15 15.10
CA ARG A 162 -8.31 5.75 15.53
C ARG A 162 -9.27 5.51 16.69
N SER A 163 -10.23 4.61 16.52
CA SER A 163 -11.11 4.22 17.61
C SER A 163 -10.24 3.66 18.72
N THR A 164 -10.31 4.28 19.89
CA THR A 164 -9.79 3.74 21.14
C THR A 164 -10.23 2.28 21.30
N PRO A 165 -9.38 1.39 21.84
CA PRO A 165 -9.73 -0.01 22.01
C PRO A 165 -11.00 -0.12 22.86
N ARG A 166 -12.09 -0.62 22.26
CA ARG A 166 -13.26 -1.11 22.99
C ARG A 166 -12.87 -2.45 23.57
N PHE A 167 -12.51 -2.47 24.85
CA PHE A 167 -12.67 -3.56 25.82
C PHE A 167 -11.75 -3.23 27.02
N ALA A 168 -12.24 -2.39 27.92
CA ALA A 168 -11.84 -2.47 29.32
C ALA A 168 -12.97 -3.26 30.01
N PRO A 169 -12.71 -4.44 30.58
CA PRO A 169 -13.66 -5.07 31.48
C PRO A 169 -13.69 -4.29 32.81
N ASP A 170 -14.88 -3.90 33.25
CA ASP A 170 -15.16 -3.65 34.67
C ASP A 170 -15.39 -4.98 35.39
#